data_AF-A0A3B1BGC8-F1
#
_entry.id   AF-A0A3B1BGC8-F1
#
_cell.length_a   1.000
_cell.length_b   1.000
_cell.length_c   1.000
_cell.angle_alpha   90.00
_cell.angle_beta   90.00
_cell.angle_gamma   90.00
#
_symmetry.space_group_name_H-M   'P 1'
#
loop_
_entity.id
_entity.type
_entity.pdbx_description
1 polymer ?
#
loop_
_entity_poly.entity_id
_entity_poly.type
_entity_poly.pdbx_seq_one_letter_code
_entity_poly.pdbx_strand_id
1 'polypeptide(L)' 'MQEVICQHKGKTTVLAQWGPTISKNPYLSYQFTGAAVGDTVSISWVDNKGAKDSLSVKIK' A
#
# COMPACT_ATOMS: atom_id res chain seq x y z
N MET A 1 3.04 -7.93 9.59
CA MET A 1 3.29 -6.87 8.61
C MET A 1 4.38 -5.97 9.13
N GLN A 2 5.37 -5.67 8.32
CA GLN A 2 6.47 -4.76 8.65
C GLN A 2 6.25 -3.43 7.93
N GLU A 3 5.84 -3.48 6.66
CA GLU A 3 5.70 -2.29 5.82
C GLU A 3 4.59 -2.46 4.78
N VAL A 4 3.84 -1.38 4.52
CA VAL A 4 2.95 -1.22 3.36
C VAL A 4 3.33 0.06 2.62
N ILE A 5 3.61 -0.06 1.33
CA ILE A 5 3.95 1.04 0.44
C ILE A 5 2.84 1.19 -0.59
N CYS A 6 2.32 2.40 -0.74
CA CYS A 6 1.43 2.76 -1.85
C CYS A 6 2.15 3.75 -2.77
N GLN A 7 2.11 3.49 -4.07
CA GLN A 7 2.75 4.32 -5.09
C GLN A 7 1.75 4.71 -6.17
N HIS A 8 1.91 5.94 -6.67
CA HIS A 8 1.19 6.47 -7.82
C HIS A 8 2.20 7.08 -8.79
N LYS A 9 2.18 6.64 -10.05
CA LYS A 9 3.16 7.08 -11.08
C LYS A 9 4.63 6.92 -10.66
N GLY A 10 4.94 5.87 -9.89
CA GLY A 10 6.29 5.62 -9.36
C GLY A 10 6.71 6.52 -8.19
N LYS A 11 5.81 7.38 -7.69
CA LYS A 11 6.03 8.18 -6.48
C LYS A 11 5.33 7.52 -5.30
N THR A 12 6.05 7.32 -4.20
CA THR A 12 5.46 6.87 -2.94
C THR A 12 4.50 7.91 -2.41
N THR A 13 3.22 7.56 -2.32
CA THR A 13 2.17 8.40 -1.74
C THR A 13 1.93 8.06 -0.28
N VAL A 14 2.14 6.79 0.11
CA VAL A 14 2.01 6.33 1.50
C VAL A 14 3.11 5.33 1.82
N LEU A 15 3.71 5.49 3.00
CA LEU A 15 4.57 4.52 3.65
C LEU A 15 4.01 4.26 5.05
N ALA A 16 3.44 3.09 5.29
CA ALA A 16 2.93 2.68 6.59
C ALA A 16 3.83 1.60 7.20
N GLN A 17 4.41 1.90 8.35
CA GLN A 17 5.21 0.94 9.14
C GLN A 17 4.31 0.32 10.19
N TRP A 18 4.17 -1.00 10.17
CA TRP A 18 3.31 -1.72 11.11
C TRP A 18 4.16 -2.44 12.14
N GLY A 19 3.93 -2.12 13.41
CA GLY A 19 4.60 -2.74 14.54
C GLY A 19 3.94 -4.06 14.97
N PRO A 20 4.53 -4.75 15.96
CA PRO A 20 4.02 -6.03 16.47
C PRO A 20 2.64 -5.93 17.14
N THR A 21 2.15 -4.72 17.41
CA THR A 21 0.86 -4.44 18.06
C THR A 21 -0.33 -4.35 17.09
N ILE A 22 -0.10 -4.53 15.79
CA ILE A 22 -1.14 -4.51 14.77
C ILE A 22 -1.83 -5.89 14.68
N SER A 23 -3.17 -5.87 14.54
CA SER A 23 -4.02 -7.08 14.51
C SER A 23 -3.63 -8.09 13.43
N LYS A 24 -3.99 -9.38 13.62
CA LYS A 24 -3.72 -10.48 12.66
C LYS A 24 -4.25 -10.23 11.24
N ASN A 25 -5.30 -9.41 11.09
CA ASN A 25 -5.91 -9.02 9.81
C ASN A 25 -5.99 -7.49 9.69
N PRO A 26 -4.86 -6.84 9.43
CA PRO A 26 -4.82 -5.39 9.40
C PRO A 26 -5.51 -4.84 8.14
N TYR A 27 -6.28 -3.78 8.31
CA TYR A 27 -6.96 -3.06 7.24
C TYR A 27 -6.32 -1.70 7.04
N LEU A 28 -6.01 -1.35 5.79
CA LEU A 28 -5.53 -0.03 5.40
C LEU A 28 -6.55 0.60 4.45
N SER A 29 -7.05 1.78 4.82
CA SER A 29 -7.73 2.69 3.91
C SER A 29 -6.94 3.99 3.90
N TYR A 30 -6.67 4.52 2.70
CA TYR A 30 -6.00 5.80 2.55
C TYR A 30 -6.60 6.56 1.37
N GLN A 31 -6.51 7.89 1.43
CA GLN A 31 -6.91 8.78 0.37
C GLN A 31 -5.73 9.67 0.00
N PHE A 32 -5.60 10.00 -1.28
CA PHE A 32 -4.62 10.95 -1.78
C PHE A 32 -5.24 11.78 -2.90
N THR A 33 -4.70 12.96 -3.15
CA THR A 33 -5.11 13.86 -4.23
C THR A 33 -4.09 13.83 -5.37
N GLY A 34 -4.50 14.30 -6.56
CA GLY A 34 -3.61 14.37 -7.73
C GLY A 34 -3.59 13.13 -8.62
N ALA A 35 -4.49 12.17 -8.38
CA ALA A 35 -4.76 11.06 -9.27
C ALA A 35 -5.79 11.44 -10.35
N ALA A 36 -5.58 10.95 -11.58
CA ALA A 36 -6.52 11.06 -12.68
C ALA A 36 -7.11 9.69 -13.04
N VAL A 37 -8.29 9.68 -13.69
CA VAL A 37 -8.88 8.47 -14.27
C VAL A 37 -7.90 7.84 -15.24
N GLY A 38 -7.73 6.52 -15.16
CA GLY A 38 -6.79 5.74 -15.96
C GLY A 38 -5.39 5.62 -15.36
N ASP A 39 -5.05 6.40 -14.33
CA ASP A 39 -3.78 6.26 -13.62
C ASP A 39 -3.69 4.91 -12.91
N THR A 40 -2.46 4.42 -12.76
CA THR A 40 -2.18 3.19 -12.01
C THR A 40 -1.70 3.52 -10.60
N VAL A 41 -2.32 2.86 -9.63
CA VAL A 41 -1.88 2.83 -8.23
C VAL A 41 -1.37 1.44 -7.93
N SER A 42 -0.20 1.35 -7.31
CA SER A 42 0.34 0.09 -6.81
C SER A 42 0.43 0.11 -5.29
N ILE A 43 0.11 -1.03 -4.69
CA ILE A 43 0.26 -1.30 -3.27
C ILE A 43 1.18 -2.52 -3.16
N SER A 44 2.14 -2.47 -2.24
CA SER A 44 3.00 -3.59 -1.90
C SER A 44 3.19 -3.68 -0.41
N TRP A 45 3.28 -4.89 0.13
CA TRP A 45 3.53 -5.11 1.54
C TRP A 45 4.49 -6.25 1.81
N VAL A 46 5.12 -6.19 2.99
CA VAL A 46 5.95 -7.26 3.55
C VAL A 46 5.41 -7.60 4.93
N ASP A 47 5.18 -8.89 5.18
CA ASP A 47 4.71 -9.40 6.45
C ASP A 47 5.86 -9.60 7.46
N ASN A 48 5.53 -9.92 8.72
CA ASN A 48 6.54 -10.12 9.76
C ASN A 48 7.27 -11.47 9.65
N LYS A 49 6.88 -12.32 8.70
CA LYS A 49 7.52 -13.59 8.35
C LYS A 49 8.31 -13.47 7.05
N GLY A 50 8.41 -12.27 6.46
CA GLY A 50 9.10 -12.00 5.21
C GLY A 50 8.30 -12.35 3.95
N ALA A 51 7.03 -12.77 4.07
CA ALA A 51 6.16 -12.92 2.91
C ALA A 51 5.84 -11.54 2.34
N LYS A 52 5.82 -11.43 1.02
CA LYS A 52 5.57 -10.16 0.33
C LYS A 52 4.55 -10.37 -0.77
N ASP A 53 3.76 -9.34 -1.02
CA ASP A 53 2.79 -9.36 -2.11
C ASP A 53 2.55 -7.92 -2.61
N SER A 54 1.99 -7.81 -3.81
CA SER A 54 1.70 -6.53 -4.43
C SER A 54 0.49 -6.59 -5.36
N LEU A 55 -0.23 -5.48 -5.42
CA LEU A 55 -1.41 -5.31 -6.26
C LEU A 55 -1.33 -3.98 -7.00
N SER A 56 -1.60 -4.00 -8.30
CA SER A 56 -1.72 -2.78 -9.11
C SER A 56 -3.13 -2.65 -9.67
N VAL A 57 -3.73 -1.47 -9.50
CA VAL A 57 -5.11 -1.19 -9.90
C VAL A 57 -5.14 0.11 -10.71
N LYS A 58 -5.97 0.13 -11.76
CA LYS A 58 -6.27 1.35 -12.51
C LYS A 58 -7.44 2.10 -11.88
N ILE A 59 -7.27 3.40 -11.71
CA ILE A 59 -8.32 4.30 -11.26
C ILE A 59 -9.38 4.39 -12.38
N LYS A 60 -10.63 4.12 -12.03
CA LYS A 60 -11.78 4.28 -12.94
C LYS A 60 -12.34 5.69 -12.89
#